data_AF-A0A976DPE3-F1
#
_entry.id   AF-A0A976DPE3-F1
#
_cell.length_a   1.000
_cell.length_b   1.000
_cell.length_c   1.000
_cell.angle_alpha   90.00
_cell.angle_beta   90.00
_cell.angle_gamma   90.00
#
_symmetry.space_group_name_H-M   'P 1'
#
loop_
_entity.id
_entity.type
_entity.pdbx_description
1 polymer ?
#
loop_
_entity_poly.entity_id
_entity_poly.type
_entity_poly.pdbx_seq_one_letter_code
_entity_poly.pdbx_strand_id
1 'polypeptide(L)'
;LQPLADARAVDGARARGLEAEQLWQGHAAWRVEPVSGGAWEPASPTGLLVRDDLSARLHPRRALAALVGALRAKGGEVAKDGVEAGLVVHATGVAGLAALTQAAGRAQGGGVKGQAMVLRFAAEGMAQLFVDGLHIVPHADGTVAIGSTSENQWAEAAVTDGQLEGLLTRAIAALPVLAGAEAMERWAGLRPRAASRAPVMGAWPGRAGHYVANGGFKIGFGMAPLVAEVMADLLLEGRDAIPAGFRLGW
;
A
#
# COMPACT_ATOMS: atom_id res chain seq x y z
N LEU A 1 -3.37 -10.22 -12.58
CA LEU A 1 -2.97 -11.59 -12.98
C LEU A 1 -2.45 -12.33 -11.76
N GLN A 2 -3.11 -13.41 -11.38
CA GLN A 2 -2.72 -14.23 -10.24
C GLN A 2 -2.86 -15.71 -10.64
N PRO A 3 -1.77 -16.51 -10.59
CA PRO A 3 -1.85 -17.92 -10.95
C PRO A 3 -2.63 -18.72 -9.91
N LEU A 4 -3.39 -19.70 -10.39
CA LEU A 4 -4.21 -20.56 -9.56
C LEU A 4 -3.53 -21.92 -9.42
N ALA A 5 -3.09 -22.23 -8.20
CA ALA A 5 -2.23 -23.39 -7.93
C ALA A 5 -2.96 -24.74 -8.03
N ASP A 6 -4.24 -24.78 -7.69
CA ASP A 6 -5.04 -26.01 -7.63
C ASP A 6 -6.55 -25.75 -7.82
N ALA A 7 -7.34 -26.82 -7.85
CA ALA A 7 -8.80 -26.74 -8.03
C ALA A 7 -9.49 -25.93 -6.92
N ARG A 8 -8.99 -26.00 -5.67
CA ARG A 8 -9.56 -25.23 -4.56
C ARG A 8 -9.33 -23.73 -4.75
N ALA A 9 -8.16 -23.33 -5.24
CA ALA A 9 -7.86 -21.94 -5.58
C ALA A 9 -8.78 -21.44 -6.70
N VAL A 10 -9.07 -22.28 -7.71
CA VAL A 10 -10.01 -21.96 -8.79
C VAL A 10 -11.43 -21.73 -8.25
N ASP A 11 -11.94 -22.63 -7.41
CA ASP A 11 -13.28 -22.50 -6.84
C ASP A 11 -13.39 -21.25 -5.96
N GLY A 12 -12.39 -21.00 -5.12
CA GLY A 12 -12.32 -19.78 -4.31
C GLY A 12 -12.26 -18.50 -5.14
N ALA A 13 -11.51 -18.51 -6.25
CA ALA A 13 -11.42 -17.36 -7.15
C ALA A 13 -12.74 -17.11 -7.90
N ARG A 14 -13.47 -18.16 -8.28
CA ARG A 14 -14.80 -18.03 -8.91
C ARG A 14 -15.84 -17.50 -7.93
N ALA A 15 -15.85 -18.00 -6.70
CA ALA A 15 -16.73 -17.48 -5.64
C ALA A 15 -16.47 -15.99 -5.39
N ARG A 16 -15.20 -15.59 -5.31
CA ARG A 16 -14.80 -14.19 -5.19
C ARG A 16 -15.21 -13.33 -6.38
N GLY A 17 -15.25 -13.91 -7.60
CA GLY A 17 -15.79 -13.25 -8.78
C GLY A 17 -17.26 -12.86 -8.61
N LEU A 18 -18.08 -13.79 -8.10
CA LEU A 18 -19.51 -13.53 -7.82
C LEU A 18 -19.69 -12.45 -6.73
N GLU A 19 -18.89 -12.49 -5.67
CA GLU A 19 -18.90 -11.43 -4.65
C GLU A 19 -18.49 -10.07 -5.24
N ALA A 20 -17.48 -10.05 -6.10
CA ALA A 20 -17.02 -8.83 -6.75
C ALA A 20 -18.10 -8.22 -7.63
N GLU A 21 -18.86 -9.01 -8.38
CA GLU A 21 -19.99 -8.52 -9.18
C GLU A 21 -21.05 -7.83 -8.32
N GLN A 22 -21.38 -8.40 -7.15
CA GLN A 22 -22.35 -7.81 -6.22
C GLN A 22 -21.85 -6.50 -5.60
N LEU A 23 -20.58 -6.46 -5.18
CA LEU A 23 -20.00 -5.32 -4.46
C LEU A 23 -19.63 -4.16 -5.40
N TRP A 24 -19.10 -4.47 -6.58
CA TRP A 24 -18.60 -3.49 -7.53
C TRP A 24 -19.60 -3.12 -8.62
N GLN A 25 -20.69 -3.86 -8.77
CA GLN A 25 -21.85 -3.47 -9.60
C GLN A 25 -21.46 -3.08 -11.04
N GLY A 26 -20.49 -3.79 -11.62
CA GLY A 26 -19.99 -3.55 -12.97
C GLY A 26 -18.92 -2.46 -13.11
N HIS A 27 -18.54 -1.76 -12.04
CA HIS A 27 -17.45 -0.79 -12.06
C HIS A 27 -16.07 -1.44 -12.09
N ALA A 28 -15.97 -2.67 -11.59
CA ALA A 28 -14.76 -3.47 -11.59
C ALA A 28 -15.14 -4.97 -11.54
N ALA A 29 -14.26 -5.84 -12.00
CA ALA A 29 -14.45 -7.25 -12.22
C ALA A 29 -13.25 -8.07 -11.70
N TRP A 30 -13.58 -9.29 -11.28
CA TRP A 30 -12.64 -10.34 -10.93
C TRP A 30 -13.00 -11.59 -11.74
N ARG A 31 -12.12 -12.01 -12.65
CA ARG A 31 -12.42 -13.06 -13.63
C ARG A 31 -11.40 -14.18 -13.55
N VAL A 32 -11.87 -15.41 -13.69
CA VAL A 32 -11.01 -16.58 -13.88
C VAL A 32 -10.95 -16.88 -15.37
N GLU A 33 -9.76 -16.74 -15.95
CA GLU A 33 -9.50 -16.84 -17.39
C GLU A 33 -8.41 -17.88 -17.66
N PRO A 34 -8.45 -18.60 -18.80
CA PRO A 34 -7.32 -19.41 -19.24
C PRO A 34 -6.07 -18.56 -19.46
N VAL A 35 -4.89 -19.14 -19.26
CA VAL A 35 -3.63 -18.56 -19.75
C VAL A 35 -3.73 -18.33 -21.26
N SER A 36 -3.28 -17.17 -21.74
CA SER A 36 -3.21 -16.88 -23.18
C SER A 36 -1.92 -17.38 -23.82
N GLY A 37 -0.89 -17.66 -23.00
CA GLY A 37 0.44 -18.04 -23.48
C GLY A 37 1.31 -16.83 -23.86
N GLY A 38 0.87 -15.61 -23.53
CA GLY A 38 1.65 -14.39 -23.73
C GLY A 38 2.87 -14.31 -22.81
N ALA A 39 3.88 -13.53 -23.23
CA ALA A 39 5.10 -13.33 -22.45
C ALA A 39 4.87 -12.59 -21.11
N TRP A 40 3.77 -11.85 -20.99
CA TRP A 40 3.37 -11.12 -19.78
C TRP A 40 2.34 -11.90 -18.94
N GLU A 41 2.60 -13.18 -18.69
CA GLU A 41 1.74 -14.02 -17.85
C GLU A 41 2.59 -14.94 -16.96
N PRO A 42 2.22 -15.15 -15.69
CA PRO A 42 2.90 -16.12 -14.87
C PRO A 42 2.44 -17.54 -15.23
N ALA A 43 3.33 -18.52 -15.02
CA ALA A 43 2.94 -19.92 -15.11
C ALA A 43 1.85 -20.25 -14.08
N SER A 44 0.82 -20.98 -14.51
CA SER A 44 -0.26 -21.45 -13.65
C SER A 44 -0.42 -22.96 -13.78
N PRO A 45 -0.29 -23.75 -12.69
CA PRO A 45 -0.42 -25.20 -12.74
C PRO A 45 -1.78 -25.68 -13.28
N THR A 46 -2.85 -24.91 -13.03
CA THR A 46 -4.20 -25.23 -13.51
C THR A 46 -4.47 -24.76 -14.95
N GLY A 47 -3.55 -23.99 -15.55
CA GLY A 47 -3.80 -23.28 -16.80
C GLY A 47 -4.79 -22.11 -16.66
N LEU A 48 -5.17 -21.74 -15.43
CA LEU A 48 -6.11 -20.65 -15.16
C LEU A 48 -5.45 -19.52 -14.35
N LEU A 49 -5.81 -18.28 -14.66
CA LEU A 49 -5.37 -17.06 -14.00
C LEU A 49 -6.58 -16.29 -13.47
N VAL A 50 -6.38 -15.54 -12.38
CA VAL A 50 -7.26 -14.42 -12.05
C VAL A 50 -6.82 -13.18 -12.81
N ARG A 51 -7.74 -12.55 -13.54
CA ARG A 51 -7.62 -11.18 -14.05
C ARG A 51 -8.58 -10.27 -13.28
N ASP A 52 -8.03 -9.24 -12.64
CA ASP A 52 -8.80 -8.24 -11.93
C ASP A 52 -8.43 -6.82 -12.39
N ASP A 53 -9.44 -5.95 -12.42
CA ASP A 53 -9.30 -4.49 -12.53
C ASP A 53 -9.76 -3.79 -11.23
N LEU A 54 -10.06 -4.57 -10.18
CA LEU A 54 -10.32 -4.07 -8.81
C LEU A 54 -9.12 -3.30 -8.24
N SER A 55 -7.93 -3.68 -8.68
CA SER A 55 -6.67 -3.17 -8.16
C SER A 55 -6.24 -1.93 -8.94
N ALA A 56 -6.47 -0.75 -8.36
CA ALA A 56 -5.96 0.51 -8.91
C ALA A 56 -4.43 0.60 -8.83
N ARG A 57 -3.83 1.30 -9.80
CA ARG A 57 -2.38 1.54 -9.88
C ARG A 57 -2.11 3.03 -9.82
N LEU A 58 -1.17 3.44 -8.99
CA LEU A 58 -0.76 4.83 -8.88
C LEU A 58 0.73 4.90 -8.61
N HIS A 59 1.42 5.85 -9.26
CA HIS A 59 2.83 6.11 -8.99
C HIS A 59 2.95 6.96 -7.71
N PRO A 60 3.43 6.41 -6.57
CA PRO A 60 3.27 7.09 -5.27
C PRO A 60 3.97 8.45 -5.18
N ARG A 61 5.21 8.57 -5.70
CA ARG A 61 5.94 9.84 -5.69
C ARG A 61 5.27 10.94 -6.51
N ARG A 62 4.77 10.60 -7.71
CA ARG A 62 4.03 11.54 -8.56
C ARG A 62 2.69 11.93 -7.93
N ALA A 63 2.00 10.99 -7.29
CA ALA A 63 0.77 11.27 -6.55
C ALA A 63 1.01 12.25 -5.40
N LEU A 64 2.08 12.07 -4.62
CA LEU A 64 2.45 12.98 -3.54
C LEU A 64 2.87 14.36 -4.07
N ALA A 65 3.63 14.42 -5.17
CA ALA A 65 3.99 15.68 -5.81
C ALA A 65 2.74 16.44 -6.29
N ALA A 66 1.78 15.74 -6.89
CA ALA A 66 0.50 16.31 -7.30
C ALA A 66 -0.31 16.81 -6.09
N LEU A 67 -0.35 16.05 -4.99
CA LEU A 67 -1.01 16.45 -3.75
C LEU A 67 -0.41 17.73 -3.18
N VAL A 68 0.92 17.83 -3.10
CA VAL A 68 1.63 19.05 -2.66
C VAL A 68 1.31 20.24 -3.57
N GLY A 69 1.28 20.03 -4.89
CA GLY A 69 0.87 21.05 -5.85
C GLY A 69 -0.56 21.55 -5.61
N ALA A 70 -1.50 20.62 -5.38
CA ALA A 70 -2.90 20.94 -5.10
C ALA A 70 -3.07 21.68 -3.77
N LEU A 71 -2.34 21.29 -2.71
CA LEU A 71 -2.35 21.98 -1.43
C LEU A 71 -1.90 23.44 -1.60
N ARG A 72 -0.79 23.67 -2.29
CA ARG A 72 -0.27 25.03 -2.57
C ARG A 72 -1.23 25.86 -3.40
N ALA A 73 -1.82 25.28 -4.44
CA ALA A 73 -2.81 25.98 -5.27
C ALA A 73 -4.08 26.40 -4.48
N LYS A 74 -4.40 25.69 -3.39
CA LYS A 74 -5.48 26.03 -2.47
C LYS A 74 -5.06 26.96 -1.33
N GLY A 75 -3.83 27.49 -1.35
CA GLY A 75 -3.29 28.38 -0.32
C GLY A 75 -2.72 27.65 0.90
N GLY A 76 -2.58 26.32 0.84
CA GLY A 76 -1.92 25.54 1.89
C GLY A 76 -0.40 25.65 1.82
N GLU A 77 0.25 25.74 2.98
CA GLU A 77 1.70 25.74 3.09
C GLU A 77 2.24 24.34 3.32
N VAL A 78 3.39 24.03 2.70
CA VAL A 78 4.10 22.76 2.91
C VAL A 78 5.55 23.10 3.22
N ALA A 79 5.91 22.92 4.49
CA ALA A 79 7.24 23.18 5.03
C ALA A 79 7.85 21.90 5.61
N LYS A 80 9.19 21.86 5.70
CA LYS A 80 9.91 20.76 6.36
C LYS A 80 9.87 20.87 7.87
N ASP A 81 9.77 22.10 8.37
CA ASP A 81 9.75 22.46 9.77
C ASP A 81 8.61 23.45 10.01
N GLY A 82 8.09 23.47 11.23
CA GLY A 82 6.99 24.35 11.62
C GLY A 82 6.68 24.22 13.11
N VAL A 83 5.81 25.11 13.59
CA VAL A 83 5.32 25.07 14.97
C VAL A 83 3.89 24.50 14.97
N GLU A 84 3.62 23.55 15.86
CA GLU A 84 2.27 23.02 16.04
C GLU A 84 1.34 24.13 16.56
N ALA A 85 0.26 24.41 15.84
CA ALA A 85 -0.74 25.42 16.20
C ALA A 85 -2.14 25.04 15.70
N GLY A 86 -3.18 25.50 16.39
CA GLY A 86 -4.57 25.20 16.03
C GLY A 86 -4.95 23.73 16.27
N LEU A 87 -5.73 23.16 15.37
CA LEU A 87 -6.03 21.73 15.35
C LEU A 87 -4.87 20.98 14.66
N VAL A 88 -4.30 19.99 15.34
CA VAL A 88 -3.07 19.32 14.90
C VAL A 88 -3.34 17.85 14.62
N VAL A 89 -3.06 17.39 13.40
CA VAL A 89 -3.16 15.97 13.02
C VAL A 89 -1.77 15.33 12.93
N HIS A 90 -1.55 14.31 13.75
CA HIS A 90 -0.33 13.50 13.80
C HIS A 90 -0.43 12.32 12.83
N ALA A 91 0.11 12.50 11.62
CA ALA A 91 0.24 11.48 10.57
C ALA A 91 1.72 11.12 10.29
N THR A 92 2.54 11.09 11.33
CA THR A 92 4.02 11.09 11.26
C THR A 92 4.65 9.69 11.16
N GLY A 93 3.89 8.68 10.76
CA GLY A 93 4.39 7.32 10.55
C GLY A 93 4.97 6.68 11.81
N VAL A 94 6.12 6.00 11.67
CA VAL A 94 6.74 5.21 12.77
C VAL A 94 7.10 6.10 13.97
N ALA A 95 7.55 7.33 13.73
CA ALA A 95 7.86 8.28 14.80
C ALA A 95 6.61 8.60 15.65
N GLY A 96 5.46 8.82 15.00
CA GLY A 96 4.18 9.02 15.68
C GLY A 96 3.74 7.81 16.51
N LEU A 97 3.94 6.59 16.01
CA LEU A 97 3.62 5.37 16.77
C LEU A 97 4.52 5.18 17.99
N ALA A 98 5.80 5.57 17.90
CA ALA A 98 6.72 5.58 19.03
C ALA A 98 6.29 6.60 20.10
N ALA A 99 5.92 7.81 19.69
CA ALA A 99 5.41 8.83 20.60
C ALA A 99 4.10 8.40 21.29
N LEU A 100 3.20 7.73 20.57
CA LEU A 100 1.97 7.16 21.15
C LEU A 100 2.27 6.03 22.14
N THR A 101 3.26 5.19 21.83
CA THR A 101 3.71 4.13 22.74
C THR A 101 4.23 4.71 24.05
N GLN A 102 5.06 5.75 23.97
CA GLN A 102 5.56 6.46 25.15
C GLN A 102 4.44 7.09 25.97
N ALA A 103 3.50 7.79 25.32
CA ALA A 103 2.39 8.45 26.00
C ALA A 103 1.42 7.47 26.67
N ALA A 104 1.17 6.32 26.06
CA ALA A 104 0.23 5.32 26.59
C ALA A 104 0.86 4.36 27.62
N GLY A 105 2.19 4.34 27.75
CA GLY A 105 2.90 3.36 28.60
C GLY A 105 2.79 1.91 28.11
N ARG A 106 2.30 1.68 26.87
CA ARG A 106 2.15 0.37 26.23
C ARG A 106 2.30 0.48 24.73
N ALA A 107 2.68 -0.61 24.06
CA ALA A 107 2.91 -0.62 22.61
C ALA A 107 1.66 -0.19 21.82
N GLN A 108 1.84 0.79 20.94
CA GLN A 108 0.80 1.30 20.02
C GLN A 108 1.09 0.98 18.54
N GLY A 109 2.29 0.47 18.25
CA GLY A 109 2.69 0.06 16.91
C GLY A 109 4.19 0.21 16.70
N GLY A 110 4.64 -0.02 15.47
CA GLY A 110 6.05 0.09 15.11
C GLY A 110 6.26 0.13 13.60
N GLY A 111 7.52 -0.03 13.18
CA GLY A 111 7.91 -0.15 11.78
C GLY A 111 7.93 -1.61 11.32
N VAL A 112 7.63 -1.82 10.05
CA VAL A 112 7.98 -3.05 9.32
C VAL A 112 8.76 -2.63 8.10
N LYS A 113 10.01 -3.06 7.99
CA LYS A 113 10.86 -2.72 6.85
C LYS A 113 10.34 -3.39 5.58
N GLY A 114 10.41 -2.66 4.48
CA GLY A 114 10.08 -3.13 3.16
C GLY A 114 11.04 -2.57 2.12
N GLN A 115 11.57 -3.46 1.30
CA GLN A 115 12.46 -3.17 0.18
C GLN A 115 11.72 -3.39 -1.13
N ALA A 116 12.00 -2.55 -2.11
CA ALA A 116 11.42 -2.63 -3.44
C ALA A 116 12.35 -1.99 -4.48
N MET A 117 12.07 -2.25 -5.74
CA MET A 117 12.81 -1.71 -6.87
C MET A 117 11.88 -1.32 -8.03
N VAL A 118 12.38 -0.48 -8.92
CA VAL A 118 11.76 -0.19 -10.23
C VAL A 118 12.70 -0.66 -11.33
N LEU A 119 12.16 -1.41 -12.28
CA LEU A 119 12.83 -1.87 -13.48
C LEU A 119 12.48 -0.99 -14.68
N ARG A 120 13.46 -0.78 -15.57
CA ARG A 120 13.25 -0.26 -16.91
C ARG A 120 12.72 -1.38 -17.80
N PHE A 121 11.40 -1.40 -18.00
CA PHE A 121 10.76 -2.41 -18.83
C PHE A 121 9.42 -1.91 -19.36
N ALA A 122 9.31 -1.75 -20.69
CA ALA A 122 8.15 -1.17 -21.36
C ALA A 122 6.90 -2.06 -21.26
N ALA A 123 6.19 -1.95 -20.12
CA ALA A 123 4.97 -2.69 -19.81
C ALA A 123 3.75 -1.77 -19.61
N GLU A 124 3.73 -0.59 -20.23
CA GLU A 124 2.56 0.29 -20.17
C GLU A 124 1.30 -0.46 -20.62
N GLY A 125 0.19 -0.26 -19.90
CA GLY A 125 -1.09 -0.93 -20.17
C GLY A 125 -1.15 -2.41 -19.77
N MET A 126 -0.02 -3.05 -19.45
CA MET A 126 0.00 -4.45 -19.05
C MET A 126 -0.68 -4.65 -17.69
N ALA A 127 -1.22 -5.85 -17.45
CA ALA A 127 -1.88 -6.19 -16.19
C ALA A 127 -0.85 -6.31 -15.05
N GLN A 128 -1.22 -5.93 -13.83
CA GLN A 128 -0.38 -6.20 -12.65
C GLN A 128 -0.37 -7.70 -12.33
N LEU A 129 0.71 -8.19 -11.72
CA LEU A 129 0.80 -9.55 -11.23
C LEU A 129 0.89 -9.58 -9.70
N PHE A 130 0.23 -10.58 -9.12
CA PHE A 130 0.43 -10.98 -7.74
C PHE A 130 0.73 -12.49 -7.71
N VAL A 131 1.97 -12.83 -7.39
CA VAL A 131 2.48 -14.22 -7.44
C VAL A 131 3.23 -14.52 -6.15
N ASP A 132 2.78 -15.49 -5.37
CA ASP A 132 3.41 -15.92 -4.10
C ASP A 132 3.70 -14.76 -3.12
N GLY A 133 2.81 -13.78 -3.04
CA GLY A 133 3.00 -12.61 -2.17
C GLY A 133 3.89 -11.50 -2.75
N LEU A 134 4.32 -11.62 -4.02
CA LEU A 134 5.10 -10.61 -4.74
C LEU A 134 4.18 -9.82 -5.68
N HIS A 135 4.25 -8.49 -5.61
CA HIS A 135 3.65 -7.62 -6.61
C HIS A 135 4.65 -7.26 -7.70
N ILE A 136 4.20 -7.38 -8.96
CA ILE A 136 4.88 -6.86 -10.15
C ILE A 136 3.90 -5.89 -10.80
N VAL A 137 4.20 -4.60 -10.71
CA VAL A 137 3.25 -3.53 -11.02
C VAL A 137 3.79 -2.69 -12.18
N PRO A 138 3.22 -2.83 -13.38
CA PRO A 138 3.50 -1.90 -14.48
C PRO A 138 3.00 -0.50 -14.16
N HIS A 139 3.82 0.49 -14.47
CA HIS A 139 3.47 1.90 -14.39
C HIS A 139 3.07 2.45 -15.76
N ALA A 140 2.32 3.55 -15.75
CA ALA A 140 1.90 4.25 -16.96
C ALA A 140 3.07 4.90 -17.73
N ASP A 141 4.25 5.04 -17.13
CA ASP A 141 5.45 5.55 -17.80
C ASP A 141 6.36 4.44 -18.37
N GLY A 142 5.84 3.21 -18.47
CA GLY A 142 6.57 2.09 -19.03
C GLY A 142 7.69 1.57 -18.12
N THR A 143 7.63 1.82 -16.81
CA THR A 143 8.48 1.16 -15.80
C THR A 143 7.71 0.05 -15.08
N VAL A 144 8.42 -0.83 -14.35
CA VAL A 144 7.80 -1.92 -13.58
C VAL A 144 8.31 -1.90 -12.14
N ALA A 145 7.44 -1.71 -11.16
CA ALA A 145 7.80 -1.87 -9.76
C ALA A 145 7.72 -3.33 -9.32
N ILE A 146 8.73 -3.79 -8.59
CA ILE A 146 8.73 -5.08 -7.90
C ILE A 146 8.78 -4.81 -6.41
N GLY A 147 7.79 -5.34 -5.68
CA GLY A 147 7.64 -5.03 -4.27
C GLY A 147 6.78 -6.06 -3.55
N SER A 148 7.05 -6.35 -2.29
CA SER A 148 8.16 -5.84 -1.49
C SER A 148 8.44 -6.81 -0.34
N THR A 149 9.62 -6.71 0.26
CA THR A 149 9.92 -7.47 1.48
C THR A 149 9.01 -7.03 2.63
N SER A 150 8.93 -7.87 3.66
CA SER A 150 8.22 -7.57 4.90
C SER A 150 9.06 -8.08 6.07
N GLU A 151 9.81 -7.18 6.67
CA GLU A 151 10.88 -7.51 7.62
C GLU A 151 10.55 -6.94 8.99
N ASN A 152 10.62 -7.78 10.03
CA ASN A 152 10.43 -7.38 11.43
C ASN A 152 11.77 -7.12 12.15
N GLN A 153 12.89 -7.42 11.50
CA GLN A 153 14.24 -7.22 12.01
C GLN A 153 15.10 -6.71 10.86
N TRP A 154 15.98 -5.75 11.17
CA TRP A 154 16.88 -5.14 10.19
C TRP A 154 18.05 -4.50 10.94
N ALA A 155 19.22 -4.45 10.30
CA ALA A 155 20.35 -3.67 10.79
C ALA A 155 20.10 -2.17 10.53
N GLU A 156 19.76 -1.83 9.28
CA GLU A 156 19.48 -0.46 8.86
C GLU A 156 18.15 -0.40 8.10
N ALA A 157 17.28 0.53 8.51
CA ALA A 157 15.90 0.63 8.03
C ALA A 157 15.79 1.19 6.59
N ALA A 158 16.69 2.09 6.22
CA ALA A 158 16.69 2.82 4.95
C ALA A 158 17.64 2.21 3.91
N VAL A 159 18.32 1.11 4.24
CA VAL A 159 19.31 0.45 3.37
C VAL A 159 18.76 -0.86 2.83
N THR A 160 19.01 -1.11 1.55
CA THR A 160 18.67 -2.39 0.90
C THR A 160 19.74 -3.44 1.15
N ASP A 161 19.34 -4.70 1.21
CA ASP A 161 20.24 -5.86 1.39
C ASP A 161 19.90 -6.99 0.40
N GLY A 162 20.51 -8.16 0.59
CA GLY A 162 20.34 -9.31 -0.30
C GLY A 162 18.89 -9.81 -0.45
N GLN A 163 17.97 -9.46 0.46
CA GLN A 163 16.56 -9.83 0.32
C GLN A 163 15.90 -9.16 -0.90
N LEU A 164 16.36 -7.97 -1.30
CA LEU A 164 15.85 -7.27 -2.47
C LEU A 164 16.17 -8.02 -3.77
N GLU A 165 17.38 -8.55 -3.90
CA GLU A 165 17.78 -9.37 -5.07
C GLU A 165 17.04 -10.72 -5.09
N GLY A 166 16.67 -11.24 -3.91
CA GLY A 166 15.73 -12.36 -3.79
C GLY A 166 14.35 -12.05 -4.40
N LEU A 167 13.83 -10.82 -4.25
CA LEU A 167 12.58 -10.43 -4.91
C LEU A 167 12.72 -10.40 -6.43
N LEU A 168 13.84 -9.89 -6.95
CA LEU A 168 14.10 -9.86 -8.40
C LEU A 168 14.18 -11.26 -8.99
N THR A 169 14.89 -12.17 -8.31
CA THR A 169 14.98 -13.58 -8.71
C THR A 169 13.59 -14.23 -8.80
N ARG A 170 12.74 -13.99 -7.80
CA ARG A 170 11.35 -14.48 -7.79
C ARG A 170 10.50 -13.82 -8.88
N ALA A 171 10.68 -12.53 -9.15
CA ALA A 171 9.97 -11.84 -10.21
C ALA A 171 10.32 -12.41 -11.59
N ILE A 172 11.60 -12.67 -11.86
CA ILE A 172 12.07 -13.28 -13.12
C ILE A 172 11.58 -14.73 -13.23
N ALA A 173 11.60 -15.49 -12.13
CA ALA A 173 11.05 -16.85 -12.13
C ALA A 173 9.54 -16.87 -12.45
N ALA A 174 8.79 -15.91 -11.92
CA ALA A 174 7.36 -15.75 -12.22
C ALA A 174 7.11 -15.19 -13.62
N LEU A 175 8.00 -14.32 -14.12
CA LEU A 175 7.82 -13.59 -15.37
C LEU A 175 9.15 -13.47 -16.12
N PRO A 176 9.56 -14.50 -16.88
CA PRO A 176 10.91 -14.59 -17.46
C PRO A 176 11.29 -13.45 -18.40
N VAL A 177 10.31 -12.77 -19.01
CA VAL A 177 10.57 -11.62 -19.88
C VAL A 177 11.24 -10.45 -19.15
N LEU A 178 11.20 -10.41 -17.81
CA LEU A 178 11.91 -9.42 -17.01
C LEU A 178 13.43 -9.67 -16.91
N ALA A 179 13.93 -10.82 -17.40
CA ALA A 179 15.35 -11.13 -17.37
C ALA A 179 16.17 -10.06 -18.11
N GLY A 180 17.22 -9.56 -17.46
CA GLY A 180 18.10 -8.53 -18.01
C GLY A 180 17.54 -7.10 -17.96
N ALA A 181 16.33 -6.89 -17.43
CA ALA A 181 15.79 -5.54 -17.23
C ALA A 181 16.66 -4.75 -16.23
N GLU A 182 17.00 -3.52 -16.59
CA GLU A 182 17.82 -2.63 -15.75
C GLU A 182 17.01 -2.19 -14.51
N ALA A 183 17.56 -2.39 -13.30
CA ALA A 183 16.98 -1.84 -12.09
C ALA A 183 17.35 -0.35 -11.94
N MET A 184 16.42 0.52 -12.27
CA MET A 184 16.57 1.99 -12.25
C MET A 184 16.65 2.54 -10.83
N GLU A 185 15.90 1.95 -9.90
CA GLU A 185 15.83 2.41 -8.53
C GLU A 185 15.72 1.24 -7.56
N ARG A 186 16.32 1.40 -6.38
CA ARG A 186 16.22 0.49 -5.23
C ARG A 186 15.99 1.32 -3.99
N TRP A 187 15.09 0.90 -3.11
CA TRP A 187 14.87 1.59 -1.84
C TRP A 187 14.41 0.64 -0.74
N ALA A 188 14.65 1.05 0.49
CA ALA A 188 14.07 0.47 1.70
C ALA A 188 13.38 1.56 2.52
N GLY A 189 12.32 1.19 3.24
CA GLY A 189 11.65 2.10 4.15
C GLY A 189 10.79 1.35 5.16
N LEU A 190 10.33 2.07 6.18
CA LEU A 190 9.47 1.51 7.22
C LEU A 190 8.00 1.80 6.93
N ARG A 191 7.18 0.76 7.01
CA ARG A 191 5.72 0.89 7.01
C ARG A 191 5.25 1.05 8.45
N PRO A 192 4.55 2.14 8.80
CA PRO A 192 3.97 2.29 10.13
C PRO A 192 2.83 1.31 10.31
N ARG A 193 2.97 0.37 11.24
CA ARG A 193 1.96 -0.64 11.56
C ARG A 193 1.46 -0.40 12.98
N ALA A 194 0.18 -0.07 13.11
CA ALA A 194 -0.47 -0.01 14.41
C ALA A 194 -0.39 -1.37 15.13
N ALA A 195 -0.51 -1.36 16.46
CA ALA A 195 -0.62 -2.59 17.25
C ALA A 195 -1.93 -3.35 16.92
N SER A 196 -2.99 -2.63 16.58
CA SER A 196 -4.24 -3.19 16.06
C SER A 196 -4.11 -3.60 14.58
N ARG A 197 -5.11 -4.33 14.07
CA ARG A 197 -5.17 -4.68 12.64
C ARG A 197 -5.57 -3.49 11.75
N ALA A 198 -6.19 -2.47 12.34
CA ALA A 198 -6.64 -1.28 11.65
C ALA A 198 -5.68 -0.10 11.88
N PRO A 199 -5.71 0.94 11.03
CA PRO A 199 -5.12 2.24 11.37
C PRO A 199 -5.67 2.77 12.70
N VAL A 200 -4.94 3.70 13.30
CA VAL A 200 -5.37 4.43 14.50
C VAL A 200 -5.73 5.87 14.14
N MET A 201 -6.91 6.30 14.57
CA MET A 201 -7.50 7.60 14.28
C MET A 201 -8.18 8.18 15.53
N GLY A 202 -8.24 9.51 15.59
CA GLY A 202 -9.02 10.24 16.60
C GLY A 202 -8.17 11.11 17.52
N ALA A 203 -8.80 11.64 18.57
CA ALA A 203 -8.15 12.56 19.51
C ALA A 203 -6.95 11.89 20.22
N TRP A 204 -5.86 12.62 20.37
CA TRP A 204 -4.72 12.22 21.19
C TRP A 204 -5.08 12.43 22.66
N PRO A 205 -5.21 11.38 23.49
CA PRO A 205 -5.75 11.57 24.83
C PRO A 205 -4.73 12.31 25.72
N GLY A 206 -5.24 13.28 26.50
CA GLY A 206 -4.41 14.20 27.28
C GLY A 206 -3.79 15.37 26.50
N ARG A 207 -4.05 15.50 25.19
CA ARG A 207 -3.56 16.62 24.36
C ARG A 207 -4.73 17.27 23.60
N ALA A 208 -5.41 18.22 24.25
CA ALA A 208 -6.53 18.93 23.64
C ALA A 208 -6.13 19.59 22.31
N GLY A 209 -6.97 19.45 21.28
CA GLY A 209 -6.70 19.95 19.92
C GLY A 209 -5.74 19.09 19.09
N HIS A 210 -5.17 18.01 19.64
CA HIS A 210 -4.33 17.08 18.90
C HIS A 210 -5.08 15.80 18.54
N TYR A 211 -4.83 15.31 17.34
CA TYR A 211 -5.45 14.14 16.75
C TYR A 211 -4.40 13.27 16.09
N VAL A 212 -4.75 12.02 15.80
CA VAL A 212 -3.89 11.02 15.16
C VAL A 212 -4.59 10.48 13.92
N ALA A 213 -3.83 10.20 12.88
CA ALA A 213 -4.25 9.39 11.73
C ALA A 213 -3.02 8.62 11.23
N ASN A 214 -2.81 7.39 11.70
CA ASN A 214 -1.53 6.70 11.53
C ASN A 214 -1.69 5.16 11.48
N GLY A 215 -0.59 4.44 11.24
CA GLY A 215 -0.53 2.98 11.42
C GLY A 215 -1.15 2.13 10.32
N GLY A 216 -1.41 2.70 9.13
CA GLY A 216 -2.10 2.02 8.02
C GLY A 216 -1.31 0.92 7.29
N PHE A 217 -0.07 0.65 7.69
CA PHE A 217 0.76 -0.44 7.17
C PHE A 217 0.77 -0.55 5.63
N LYS A 218 0.36 -1.67 5.05
CA LYS A 218 0.35 -1.94 3.59
C LYS A 218 -0.78 -1.22 2.84
N ILE A 219 -1.82 -0.80 3.54
CA ILE A 219 -3.07 -0.30 2.95
C ILE A 219 -3.26 1.21 3.14
N GLY A 220 -2.39 1.86 3.92
CA GLY A 220 -2.52 3.28 4.27
C GLY A 220 -2.59 4.20 3.05
N PHE A 221 -1.87 3.89 1.97
CA PHE A 221 -1.92 4.68 0.75
C PHE A 221 -3.30 4.66 0.08
N GLY A 222 -3.93 3.48 -0.02
CA GLY A 222 -5.25 3.35 -0.64
C GLY A 222 -6.38 3.93 0.22
N MET A 223 -6.24 3.93 1.54
CA MET A 223 -7.26 4.46 2.46
C MET A 223 -7.11 5.96 2.73
N ALA A 224 -5.96 6.56 2.40
CA ALA A 224 -5.65 7.95 2.76
C ALA A 224 -6.75 8.96 2.37
N PRO A 225 -7.40 8.90 1.19
CA PRO A 225 -8.46 9.85 0.83
C PRO A 225 -9.65 9.83 1.82
N LEU A 226 -10.17 8.65 2.13
CA LEU A 226 -11.31 8.52 3.03
C LEU A 226 -10.93 8.82 4.49
N VAL A 227 -9.71 8.45 4.90
CA VAL A 227 -9.16 8.85 6.20
C VAL A 227 -9.09 10.38 6.32
N ALA A 228 -8.64 11.07 5.28
CA ALA A 228 -8.57 12.52 5.27
C ALA A 228 -9.95 13.18 5.36
N GLU A 229 -10.96 12.65 4.65
CA GLU A 229 -12.34 13.12 4.70
C GLU A 229 -12.93 12.97 6.12
N VAL A 230 -12.85 11.76 6.70
CA VAL A 230 -13.34 11.49 8.05
C VAL A 230 -12.67 12.38 9.09
N MET A 231 -11.36 12.62 8.97
CA MET A 231 -10.66 13.51 9.89
C MET A 231 -11.03 14.98 9.68
N ALA A 232 -11.20 15.44 8.43
CA ALA A 232 -11.63 16.81 8.14
C ALA A 232 -13.03 17.08 8.73
N ASP A 233 -13.98 16.17 8.52
CA ASP A 233 -15.34 16.25 9.07
C ASP A 233 -15.32 16.30 10.61
N LEU A 234 -14.50 15.45 11.25
CA LEU A 234 -14.35 15.48 12.70
C LEU A 234 -13.78 16.83 13.19
N LEU A 235 -12.72 17.33 12.55
CA LEU A 235 -11.97 18.49 13.04
C LEU A 235 -12.69 19.81 12.76
N LEU A 236 -13.29 19.95 11.58
CA LEU A 236 -13.87 21.21 11.13
C LEU A 236 -15.36 21.32 11.50
N GLU A 237 -16.05 20.19 11.60
CA GLU A 237 -17.51 20.16 11.75
C GLU A 237 -17.98 19.38 12.98
N GLY A 238 -17.06 18.72 13.71
CA GLY A 238 -17.40 17.88 14.86
C GLY A 238 -18.16 16.60 14.49
N ARG A 239 -18.21 16.24 13.20
CA ARG A 239 -18.90 15.03 12.73
C ARG A 239 -17.98 13.82 12.85
N ASP A 240 -18.13 13.09 13.95
CA ASP A 240 -17.32 11.90 14.22
C ASP A 240 -17.86 10.66 13.50
N ALA A 241 -17.23 10.30 12.38
CA ALA A 241 -17.49 9.09 11.62
C ALA A 241 -16.37 8.03 11.74
N ILE A 242 -15.50 8.13 12.75
CA ILE A 242 -14.38 7.19 12.90
C ILE A 242 -14.92 5.78 13.23
N PRO A 243 -14.60 4.76 12.41
CA PRO A 243 -15.00 3.38 12.70
C PRO A 243 -14.49 2.91 14.05
N ALA A 244 -15.30 2.14 14.79
CA ALA A 244 -14.94 1.68 16.13
C ALA A 244 -13.56 1.00 16.20
N GLY A 245 -13.24 0.15 15.22
CA GLY A 245 -11.94 -0.54 15.16
C GLY A 245 -10.74 0.35 14.84
N PHE A 246 -10.97 1.59 14.39
CA PHE A 246 -9.93 2.56 14.03
C PHE A 246 -9.67 3.55 15.17
N ARG A 247 -10.51 3.57 16.21
CA ARG A 247 -10.35 4.52 17.31
C ARG A 247 -9.06 4.24 18.06
N LEU A 248 -8.33 5.32 18.36
CA LEU A 248 -7.19 5.29 19.25
C LEU A 248 -7.66 4.92 20.66
N GLY A 249 -7.47 3.65 21.03
CA GLY A 249 -7.76 3.13 22.36
C GLY A 249 -6.53 3.15 23.25
N TRP A 250 -6.72 3.52 24.51
CA TRP A 250 -5.82 3.22 25.63
C TRP A 250 -6.30 1.96 26.36
#